data_AF-A0A1V0UZ95-F1
#
_entry.id   AF-A0A1V0UZ95-F1
#
_cell.length_a   1.000
_cell.length_b   1.000
_cell.length_c   1.000
_cell.angle_alpha   90.00
_cell.angle_beta   90.00
_cell.angle_gamma   90.00
#
_symmetry.space_group_name_H-M   'P 1'
#
loop_
_entity.id
_entity.type
_entity.pdbx_description
1 polymer ?
#
loop_
_entity_poly.entity_id
_entity_poly.type
_entity_poly.pdbx_seq_one_letter_code
_entity_poly.pdbx_strand_id
1 'polypeptide(L)'
;MHAGKQGKHIPGHSNYQYGKSILTANAQKLLEKYAGKGEWIGQNKERVDFGEIIGKYVDPITGEAIETNKGIIHYSKNGAHIVPARP
;
A
#
# COMPACT_ATOMS: atom_id res chain seq x y z
N MET A 1 10.06 -4.86 -6.65
CA MET A 1 9.44 -4.06 -5.57
C MET A 1 10.43 -3.02 -5.07
N HIS A 2 9.97 -1.82 -4.70
CA HIS A 2 10.84 -0.71 -4.27
C HIS A 2 10.98 -0.66 -2.74
N ALA A 3 11.89 -1.46 -2.17
CA ALA A 3 11.97 -1.74 -0.73
C ALA A 3 12.01 -0.48 0.15
N GLY A 4 12.81 0.54 -0.21
CA GLY A 4 12.88 1.79 0.55
C GLY A 4 11.56 2.57 0.59
N LYS A 5 10.75 2.55 -0.48
CA LYS A 5 9.43 3.20 -0.49
C LYS A 5 8.40 2.37 0.27
N GLN A 6 8.45 1.05 0.12
CA GLN A 6 7.57 0.14 0.85
C GLN A 6 7.81 0.18 2.36
N GLY A 7 9.07 0.32 2.79
CA GLY A 7 9.47 0.36 4.19
C GLY A 7 8.83 1.48 5.00
N LYS A 8 8.38 2.57 4.36
CA LYS A 8 7.61 3.64 5.02
C LYS A 8 6.30 3.16 5.64
N HIS A 9 5.79 2.04 5.16
CA HIS A 9 4.52 1.46 5.57
C HIS A 9 4.69 0.18 6.40
N ILE A 10 5.91 -0.25 6.73
CA ILE A 10 6.16 -1.50 7.45
C ILE A 10 6.73 -1.19 8.84
N PRO A 11 5.95 -1.35 9.93
CA PRO A 11 6.46 -1.21 11.29
C PRO A 11 7.68 -2.11 11.51
N GLY A 12 8.74 -1.56 12.09
CA GLY A 12 10.01 -2.27 12.29
C GLY A 12 11.01 -2.16 11.13
N HIS A 13 10.62 -1.62 9.97
CA HIS A 13 11.58 -1.25 8.93
C HIS A 13 12.31 0.04 9.31
N SER A 14 13.60 0.15 8.99
CA SER A 14 14.45 1.33 9.25
C SER A 14 13.96 2.65 8.63
N ASN A 15 12.93 2.60 7.77
CA ASN A 15 12.38 3.75 7.05
C ASN A 15 10.90 3.97 7.36
N TYR A 16 10.37 3.28 8.38
CA TYR A 16 8.99 3.42 8.81
C TYR A 16 8.69 4.87 9.22
N GLN A 17 7.56 5.40 8.78
CA GLN A 17 7.11 6.75 9.12
C GLN A 17 5.83 6.68 9.93
N TYR A 18 5.88 7.15 11.17
CA TYR A 18 4.70 7.24 12.03
C TYR A 18 3.61 8.11 11.38
N GLY A 19 2.35 7.72 11.55
CA GLY A 19 1.19 8.38 10.93
C GLY A 19 0.95 8.02 9.47
N LYS A 20 1.76 7.15 8.85
CA LYS A 20 1.45 6.55 7.55
C LYS A 20 0.62 5.28 7.71
N SER A 21 -0.20 4.99 6.71
CA SER A 21 -0.86 3.69 6.56
C SER A 21 0.14 2.54 6.68
N ILE A 22 -0.28 1.45 7.31
CA ILE A 22 0.54 0.30 7.67
C ILE A 22 0.22 -0.85 6.71
N LEU A 23 1.21 -1.39 6.02
CA LEU A 23 1.11 -2.62 5.27
C LEU A 23 1.68 -3.77 6.11
N THR A 24 0.85 -4.76 6.43
CA THR A 24 1.26 -5.99 7.15
C THR A 24 1.41 -7.18 6.21
N ALA A 25 0.68 -7.18 5.10
CA ALA A 25 0.76 -8.22 4.08
C ALA A 25 2.07 -8.16 3.26
N ASN A 26 2.41 -9.27 2.61
CA ASN A 26 3.60 -9.35 1.77
C ASN A 26 3.39 -8.57 0.46
N ALA A 27 4.01 -7.40 0.37
CA ALA A 27 3.90 -6.52 -0.79
C ALA A 27 4.24 -7.19 -2.12
N GLN A 28 5.29 -8.04 -2.16
CA GLN A 28 5.71 -8.69 -3.40
C GLN A 28 4.64 -9.66 -3.91
N LYS A 29 4.07 -10.49 -3.02
CA LYS A 29 2.97 -11.40 -3.38
C LYS A 29 1.72 -10.65 -3.85
N LEU A 30 1.38 -9.55 -3.18
CA LEU A 30 0.25 -8.70 -3.59
C LEU A 30 0.46 -8.10 -4.98
N LEU A 31 1.66 -7.59 -5.28
CA LEU A 31 1.99 -7.08 -6.61
C LEU A 31 1.91 -8.17 -7.68
N GLU A 32 2.48 -9.35 -7.43
CA GLU A 32 2.44 -10.48 -8.38
C GLU A 32 1.01 -10.93 -8.69
N LYS A 33 0.14 -10.95 -7.68
CA LYS A 33 -1.22 -11.46 -7.81
C LYS A 33 -2.22 -10.42 -8.34
N TYR A 34 -2.05 -9.14 -8.05
CA TYR A 34 -3.09 -8.13 -8.28
C TYR A 34 -2.69 -6.93 -9.15
N ALA A 35 -1.40 -6.73 -9.47
CA ALA A 35 -0.99 -5.64 -10.36
C ALA A 35 -1.70 -5.73 -11.72
N GLY A 36 -2.25 -4.61 -12.19
CA GLY A 36 -2.97 -4.49 -13.46
C GLY A 36 -4.41 -5.04 -13.45
N LYS A 37 -4.98 -5.38 -12.28
CA LYS A 37 -6.34 -5.93 -12.13
C LYS A 37 -7.35 -4.96 -11.51
N GLY A 38 -6.88 -3.81 -11.04
CA GLY A 38 -7.67 -2.76 -10.39
C GLY A 38 -8.01 -1.59 -11.31
N GLU A 39 -8.42 -0.49 -10.69
CA GLU A 39 -8.81 0.73 -11.35
C GLU A 39 -7.62 1.68 -11.47
N TRP A 40 -7.28 2.09 -12.69
CA TRP A 40 -6.19 3.04 -12.94
C TRP A 40 -6.57 4.47 -12.55
N ILE A 41 -5.79 5.05 -11.65
CA ILE A 41 -5.90 6.45 -11.24
C ILE A 41 -4.77 7.23 -11.89
N GLY A 42 -5.02 7.72 -13.11
CA GLY A 42 -3.99 8.34 -13.94
C GLY A 42 -3.02 7.32 -14.52
N GLN A 43 -1.79 7.75 -14.82
CA GLN A 43 -0.85 6.95 -15.64
C GLN A 43 -0.02 5.93 -14.84
N ASN A 44 0.12 6.11 -13.53
CA ASN A 44 1.09 5.34 -12.74
C ASN A 44 0.57 4.92 -11.36
N LYS A 45 -0.74 5.02 -11.12
CA LYS A 45 -1.36 4.55 -9.89
C LYS A 45 -2.54 3.65 -10.22
N GLU A 46 -2.71 2.63 -9.42
CA GLU A 46 -3.79 1.67 -9.56
C GLU A 46 -4.41 1.41 -8.20
N ARG A 47 -5.72 1.61 -8.07
CA ARG A 47 -6.47 1.25 -6.87
C ARG A 47 -6.94 -0.18 -7.00
N VAL A 48 -6.59 -0.99 -6.02
CA VAL A 48 -6.84 -2.42 -6.01
C VAL A 48 -7.59 -2.79 -4.75
N ASP A 49 -8.64 -3.59 -4.90
CA ASP A 49 -9.21 -4.39 -3.82
C ASP A 49 -8.51 -5.75 -3.82
N PHE A 50 -7.77 -6.05 -2.76
CA PHE A 50 -6.99 -7.27 -2.64
C PHE A 50 -7.85 -8.46 -2.15
N GLY A 51 -9.10 -8.23 -1.73
CA GLY A 51 -10.00 -9.28 -1.23
C GLY A 51 -9.59 -9.89 0.12
N GLU A 52 -8.50 -9.41 0.71
CA GLU A 52 -7.98 -9.81 2.03
C GLU A 52 -7.43 -8.57 2.74
N ILE A 53 -7.41 -8.57 4.08
CA ILE A 53 -6.85 -7.46 4.84
C ILE A 53 -5.34 -7.38 4.57
N ILE A 54 -4.91 -6.27 3.97
CA ILE A 54 -3.50 -6.03 3.63
C ILE A 54 -2.76 -5.23 4.70
N GLY A 55 -3.51 -4.59 5.60
CA GLY A 55 -2.97 -3.75 6.66
C GLY A 55 -3.99 -2.74 7.16
N LYS A 56 -3.52 -1.57 7.57
CA LYS A 56 -4.34 -0.48 8.12
C LYS A 56 -4.16 0.81 7.34
N TYR A 57 -5.27 1.43 6.96
CA TYR A 57 -5.30 2.81 6.53
C TYR A 57 -5.28 3.72 7.74
N VAL A 58 -4.42 4.73 7.75
CA VAL A 58 -4.42 5.78 8.78
C VAL A 58 -5.11 7.00 8.21
N ASP A 59 -6.19 7.42 8.86
CA ASP A 59 -6.90 8.65 8.50
C ASP A 59 -6.00 9.86 8.77
N PRO A 60 -5.73 10.73 7.78
CA PRO A 60 -4.81 11.85 7.94
C PRO A 60 -5.36 13.00 8.81
N ILE A 61 -6.67 13.01 9.08
CA ILE A 61 -7.34 14.03 9.90
C ILE A 61 -7.43 13.56 11.35
N THR A 62 -7.92 12.34 11.59
CA THR A 62 -8.13 11.82 12.96
C THR A 62 -6.93 11.03 13.50
N GLY A 63 -6.06 10.53 12.63
CA GLY A 63 -4.98 9.62 13.00
C GLY A 63 -5.44 8.20 13.30
N GLU A 64 -6.74 7.91 13.15
CA GLU A 64 -7.29 6.59 13.42
C GLU A 64 -6.84 5.56 12.38
N ALA A 65 -6.47 4.37 12.85
CA ALA A 65 -6.02 3.27 12.01
C ALA A 65 -7.15 2.25 11.83
N ILE A 66 -7.64 2.12 10.60
CA ILE A 66 -8.74 1.22 10.24
C ILE A 66 -8.19 0.12 9.33
N GLU A 67 -8.58 -1.13 9.56
CA GLU A 67 -8.20 -2.24 8.68
C GLU A 67 -8.70 -2.00 7.24
N THR A 68 -7.89 -2.41 6.26
CA THR A 68 -8.23 -2.23 4.86
C THR A 68 -7.78 -3.40 4.01
N ASN A 69 -8.65 -3.79 3.09
CA ASN A 69 -8.36 -4.67 1.96
C ASN A 69 -8.04 -3.89 0.69
N LYS A 70 -8.08 -2.56 0.72
CA LYS A 70 -7.81 -1.70 -0.44
C LYS A 70 -6.47 -1.01 -0.31
N GLY A 71 -5.81 -0.86 -1.45
CA GLY A 71 -4.57 -0.11 -1.52
C GLY A 71 -4.35 0.50 -2.90
N ILE A 72 -3.41 1.42 -2.97
CA ILE A 72 -2.95 1.99 -4.22
C ILE A 72 -1.56 1.43 -4.52
N ILE A 73 -1.44 0.78 -5.67
CA ILE A 73 -0.14 0.40 -6.24
C ILE A 73 0.41 1.64 -6.94
N HIS A 74 1.59 2.09 -6.51
CA HIS A 74 2.32 3.19 -7.11
C HIS A 74 3.45 2.66 -7.99
N TYR A 75 3.33 2.88 -9.29
CA TYR A 75 4.33 2.51 -10.29
C TYR A 75 5.38 3.61 -10.47
N SER A 76 6.62 3.18 -10.69
CA SER A 76 7.75 4.04 -11.05
C SER A 76 8.72 3.27 -11.95
N LYS A 77 9.66 3.97 -12.58
CA LYS A 77 10.70 3.36 -13.45
C LYS A 77 11.48 2.24 -12.75
N ASN A 78 11.62 2.33 -11.43
CA ASN A 78 12.41 1.41 -10.60
C ASN A 78 11.53 0.37 -9.87
N GLY A 79 10.28 0.18 -10.31
CA GLY A 79 9.33 -0.79 -9.74
C GLY A 79 8.15 -0.15 -9.00
N ALA A 80 7.43 -0.97 -8.24
CA ALA A 80 6.21 -0.60 -7.56
C ALA A 80 6.27 -0.76 -6.03
N HIS A 81 5.37 -0.07 -5.34
CA HIS A 81 5.07 -0.22 -3.91
C HIS A 81 3.57 -0.04 -3.66
N ILE A 82 3.08 -0.57 -2.54
CA ILE A 82 1.67 -0.54 -2.15
C ILE A 82 1.50 0.38 -0.96
N VAL A 83 0.50 1.27 -1.06
CA VAL A 83 0.04 2.13 0.03
C VAL A 83 -1.37 1.70 0.42
N PRO A 84 -1.60 1.19 1.66
CA PRO A 84 -2.95 0.89 2.13
C PRO A 84 -3.81 2.15 2.11
N ALA A 85 -5.03 2.01 1.61
CA ALA A 85 -5.93 3.12 1.29
C ALA A 85 -7.28 2.95 1.98
N ARG A 86 -8.05 4.03 1.99
CA ARG A 86 -9.39 4.05 2.58
C ARG A 86 -10.28 2.94 1.95
N PRO A 87 -10.97 2.13 2.79
CA PRO A 87 -11.96 1.16 2.34
C PRO A 87 -13.04 1.77 1.44
#